data_AF-A0A6J8AHB8-F1
#
_entry.id   AF-A0A6J8AHB8-F1
#
_cell.length_a   1.000
_cell.length_b   1.000
_cell.length_c   1.000
_cell.angle_alpha   90.00
_cell.angle_beta   90.00
_cell.angle_gamma   90.00
#
_symmetry.space_group_name_H-M   'P 1'
#
loop_
_entity.id
_entity.type
_entity.pdbx_description
1 polymer ?
#
loop_
_entity_poly.entity_id
_entity_poly.type
_entity_poly.pdbx_seq_one_letter_code
_entity_poly.pdbx_strand_id
1 'polypeptide(L)'
;MGPTFVHTHRDENSYLRFFSALDRMIPNFRYQMQAIGSDGDEATMNAIAVSFTSESFVNLLCASHKKENIEYKLKEMKSATPAIRHIVSDIFGTNVDSMLYQKGLIDSETTSEFDSRLRDLKTTWDHLVPTFHAWFVSNESEKFKSHLIKAVTDQAQLDGHFSNNRVESTNNNVKDWVGRSGKVTLPVFNRKVEEYMLPVSNRSLRWQFMPMDHMIWLPHILI
;
A
#
# COMPACT_ATOMS: atom_id res chain seq x y z
N MET A 1 14.20 7.51 -11.36
CA MET A 1 12.80 7.37 -10.95
C MET A 1 12.08 6.49 -11.97
N GLY A 2 11.10 5.70 -11.52
CA GLY A 2 10.20 4.99 -12.43
C GLY A 2 9.13 5.92 -13.03
N PRO A 3 8.22 5.41 -13.86
CA PRO A 3 7.13 6.19 -14.46
C PRO A 3 6.16 6.70 -13.38
N THR A 4 6.00 8.02 -13.22
CA THR A 4 5.14 8.61 -12.18
C THR A 4 3.84 9.16 -12.77
N PHE A 5 2.70 8.83 -12.17
CA PHE A 5 1.42 9.46 -12.49
C PHE A 5 1.05 10.51 -11.44
N VAL A 6 0.67 11.70 -11.90
CA VAL A 6 0.30 12.85 -11.07
C VAL A 6 -1.11 13.28 -11.44
N HIS A 7 -1.99 13.41 -10.46
CA HIS A 7 -3.37 13.85 -10.67
C HIS A 7 -3.79 14.84 -9.58
N THR A 8 -4.85 15.61 -9.82
CA THR A 8 -5.39 16.56 -8.84
C THR A 8 -6.61 16.06 -8.09
N HIS A 9 -7.15 14.89 -8.45
CA HIS A 9 -8.39 14.36 -7.91
C HIS A 9 -8.22 12.91 -7.45
N ARG A 10 -8.61 12.65 -6.20
CA ARG A 10 -8.59 11.31 -5.58
C ARG A 10 -9.93 10.61 -5.73
N ASP A 11 -10.45 10.58 -6.96
CA ASP A 11 -11.70 9.89 -7.28
C ASP A 11 -11.44 8.65 -8.12
N GLU A 12 -12.37 7.69 -8.04
CA GLU A 12 -12.28 6.40 -8.72
C GLU A 12 -12.09 6.57 -10.24
N ASN A 13 -12.78 7.54 -10.84
CA ASN A 13 -12.73 7.80 -12.28
C ASN A 13 -11.33 8.25 -12.74
N SER A 14 -10.59 8.96 -11.89
CA SER A 14 -9.21 9.35 -12.16
C SER A 14 -8.29 8.13 -12.28
N TYR A 15 -8.43 7.14 -11.39
CA TYR A 15 -7.68 5.89 -11.45
C TYR A 15 -8.12 5.00 -12.62
N LEU A 16 -9.43 4.91 -12.89
CA LEU A 16 -9.94 4.16 -14.06
C LEU A 16 -9.42 4.72 -15.39
N ARG A 17 -9.36 6.05 -15.52
CA ARG A 17 -8.76 6.72 -16.68
C ARG A 17 -7.27 6.39 -16.81
N PHE A 18 -6.57 6.36 -15.68
CA PHE A 18 -5.15 5.99 -15.65
C PHE A 18 -4.92 4.56 -16.13
N PHE A 19 -5.62 3.56 -15.56
CA PHE A 19 -5.50 2.17 -16.00
C PHE A 19 -5.89 1.98 -17.47
N SER A 20 -6.92 2.69 -17.94
CA SER A 20 -7.32 2.66 -19.35
C SER A 20 -6.28 3.29 -20.28
N ALA A 21 -5.55 4.32 -19.82
CA ALA A 21 -4.45 4.90 -20.56
C ALA A 21 -3.25 3.94 -20.63
N LEU A 22 -2.91 3.27 -19.53
CA LEU A 22 -1.86 2.25 -19.50
C LEU A 22 -2.15 1.12 -20.49
N ASP A 23 -3.38 0.62 -20.53
CA ASP A 23 -3.81 -0.41 -21.47
C ASP A 23 -3.67 -0.01 -22.95
N ARG A 24 -3.87 1.26 -23.27
CA ARG A 24 -3.68 1.78 -24.64
C ARG A 24 -2.20 1.89 -25.01
N MET A 25 -1.34 2.16 -24.04
CA MET A 25 0.09 2.35 -24.25
C MET A 25 0.86 1.03 -24.22
N ILE A 26 0.42 0.09 -23.40
CA ILE A 26 1.08 -1.20 -23.15
C ILE A 26 0.08 -2.30 -23.51
N PRO A 27 0.23 -2.94 -24.68
CA PRO A 27 -0.63 -4.03 -25.09
C PRO A 27 -0.68 -5.12 -24.02
N ASN A 28 -1.89 -5.57 -23.67
CA ASN A 28 -2.14 -6.61 -22.67
C ASN A 28 -1.68 -6.29 -21.25
N PHE A 29 -1.47 -5.01 -20.90
CA PHE A 29 -1.05 -4.60 -19.57
C PHE A 29 -1.85 -5.26 -18.44
N ARG A 30 -3.18 -5.17 -18.47
CA ARG A 30 -4.05 -5.80 -17.47
C ARG A 30 -3.87 -7.32 -17.32
N TYR A 31 -3.52 -8.03 -18.40
CA TYR A 31 -3.34 -9.49 -18.37
C TYR A 31 -1.94 -9.93 -17.92
N GLN A 32 -0.95 -9.04 -18.05
CA GLN A 32 0.44 -9.31 -17.67
C GLN A 32 0.74 -8.88 -16.23
N MET A 33 -0.10 -8.02 -15.65
CA MET A 33 0.03 -7.59 -14.27
C MET A 33 -0.31 -8.74 -13.31
N GLN A 34 0.66 -9.11 -12.47
CA GLN A 34 0.49 -10.13 -11.44
C GLN A 34 0.01 -9.52 -10.11
N ALA A 35 0.49 -8.34 -9.76
CA ALA A 35 0.10 -7.68 -8.52
C ALA A 35 0.15 -6.16 -8.59
N ILE A 36 -0.69 -5.49 -7.79
CA ILE A 36 -0.62 -4.05 -7.51
C ILE A 36 -0.66 -3.84 -6.01
N GLY A 37 0.16 -2.92 -5.50
CA GLY A 37 0.12 -2.49 -4.10
C GLY A 37 -0.36 -1.04 -3.96
N SER A 38 -1.17 -0.77 -2.94
CA SER A 38 -1.71 0.56 -2.64
C SER A 38 -1.69 0.87 -1.13
N ASP A 39 -2.01 2.12 -0.75
CA ASP A 39 -2.24 2.51 0.65
C ASP A 39 -3.63 2.08 1.17
N GLY A 40 -4.52 1.63 0.28
CA GLY A 40 -5.86 1.14 0.58
C GLY A 40 -6.94 2.21 0.58
N ASP A 41 -6.74 3.35 -0.08
CA ASP A 41 -7.84 4.28 -0.33
C ASP A 41 -8.95 3.64 -1.18
N GLU A 42 -10.21 3.92 -0.81
CA GLU A 42 -11.38 3.26 -1.39
C GLU A 42 -11.50 3.45 -2.90
N ALA A 43 -11.22 4.66 -3.38
CA ALA A 43 -11.28 4.98 -4.80
C ALA A 43 -10.24 4.19 -5.62
N THR A 44 -9.02 4.04 -5.11
CA THR A 44 -8.00 3.18 -5.73
C THR A 44 -8.43 1.72 -5.69
N MET A 45 -8.91 1.22 -4.55
CA MET A 45 -9.32 -0.17 -4.39
C MET A 45 -10.45 -0.56 -5.35
N ASN A 46 -11.46 0.30 -5.49
CA ASN A 46 -12.56 0.11 -6.43
C ASN A 46 -12.07 0.10 -7.88
N ALA A 47 -11.23 1.09 -8.25
CA ALA A 47 -10.70 1.17 -9.60
C ALA A 47 -9.83 -0.04 -9.97
N ILE A 48 -9.05 -0.58 -9.02
CA ILE A 48 -8.26 -1.81 -9.21
C ILE A 48 -9.21 -2.98 -9.41
N ALA A 49 -10.22 -3.17 -8.54
CA ALA A 49 -11.16 -4.28 -8.64
C ALA A 49 -11.93 -4.31 -9.97
N VAL A 50 -12.26 -3.12 -10.51
CA VAL A 50 -12.91 -2.99 -11.84
C VAL A 50 -11.92 -3.25 -12.97
N SER A 51 -10.66 -2.82 -12.83
CA SER A 51 -9.68 -2.87 -13.91
C SER A 51 -8.94 -4.20 -14.02
N PHE A 52 -8.83 -4.96 -12.94
CA PHE A 52 -8.06 -6.21 -12.89
C PHE A 52 -8.95 -7.33 -12.36
N THR A 53 -9.50 -8.13 -13.28
CA THR A 53 -10.49 -9.17 -12.98
C THR A 53 -9.93 -10.59 -13.04
N SER A 54 -8.63 -10.75 -13.32
CA SER A 54 -8.00 -12.07 -13.34
C SER A 54 -7.98 -12.67 -11.94
N GLU A 55 -8.34 -13.95 -11.82
CA GLU A 55 -8.26 -14.68 -10.54
C GLU A 55 -6.82 -14.81 -10.02
N SER A 56 -5.82 -14.74 -10.92
CA SER A 56 -4.41 -14.79 -10.56
C SER A 56 -3.83 -13.43 -10.13
N PHE A 57 -4.63 -12.35 -10.21
CA PHE A 57 -4.18 -11.01 -9.88
C PHE A 57 -4.25 -10.76 -8.38
N VAL A 58 -3.18 -10.21 -7.81
CA VAL A 58 -3.09 -9.94 -6.37
C VAL A 58 -3.12 -8.45 -6.10
N ASN A 59 -4.08 -8.01 -5.28
CA ASN A 59 -4.09 -6.65 -4.75
C ASN A 59 -3.51 -6.63 -3.33
N LEU A 60 -2.48 -5.82 -3.11
CA LEU A 60 -1.74 -5.72 -1.86
C LEU A 60 -2.02 -4.39 -1.16
N LEU A 61 -2.10 -4.42 0.16
CA LEU A 61 -2.17 -3.21 0.98
C LEU A 61 -0.83 -2.95 1.67
N CYS A 62 -0.45 -1.68 1.77
CA CYS A 62 0.75 -1.27 2.48
C CYS A 62 0.64 -1.60 3.98
N ALA A 63 1.49 -2.50 4.47
CA ALA A 63 1.50 -2.92 5.86
C ALA A 63 1.79 -1.76 6.83
N SER A 64 2.67 -0.82 6.44
CA SER A 64 2.99 0.38 7.24
C SER A 64 1.76 1.27 7.45
N HIS A 65 1.05 1.61 6.37
CA HIS A 65 -0.17 2.42 6.47
C HIS A 65 -1.26 1.69 7.23
N LYS A 66 -1.39 0.38 7.03
CA LYS A 66 -2.35 -0.42 7.78
C LYS A 66 -2.04 -0.39 9.28
N LYS A 67 -0.76 -0.49 9.67
CA LYS A 67 -0.32 -0.38 11.06
C LYS A 67 -0.68 0.98 11.66
N GLU A 68 -0.39 2.06 10.96
CA GLU A 68 -0.74 3.41 11.40
C GLU A 68 -2.25 3.60 11.60
N ASN A 69 -3.07 3.08 10.69
CA ASN A 69 -4.52 3.13 10.79
C ASN A 69 -5.04 2.37 12.03
N ILE A 70 -4.48 1.19 12.32
CA ILE A 70 -4.81 0.42 13.53
C ILE A 70 -4.39 1.18 14.80
N GLU A 71 -3.17 1.73 14.82
CA GLU A 71 -2.69 2.56 15.94
C GLU A 71 -3.58 3.78 16.17
N TYR A 72 -3.98 4.47 15.10
CA TYR A 72 -4.90 5.59 15.16
C TYR A 72 -6.25 5.15 15.75
N LYS A 73 -6.80 4.03 15.30
CA LYS A 73 -8.06 3.51 15.83
C LYS A 73 -7.97 3.20 17.32
N LEU A 74 -6.90 2.56 17.76
CA LEU A 74 -6.69 2.25 19.17
C LEU A 74 -6.54 3.53 20.02
N LYS A 75 -5.89 4.57 19.49
CA LYS A 75 -5.82 5.89 20.13
C LYS A 75 -7.19 6.57 20.21
N GLU A 76 -8.00 6.48 19.15
CA GLU A 76 -9.38 6.98 19.12
C GLU A 76 -10.24 6.30 20.22
N MET A 77 -10.01 5.01 20.46
CA MET A 77 -10.61 4.23 21.54
C MET A 77 -10.04 4.56 22.93
N LYS A 78 -9.17 5.56 23.05
CA LYS A 78 -8.51 6.02 24.29
C LYS A 78 -7.68 4.93 24.99
N SER A 79 -7.12 4.01 24.20
CA SER A 79 -6.29 2.92 24.72
C SER A 79 -4.96 3.42 25.26
N ALA A 80 -4.46 2.79 26.32
CA ALA A 80 -3.15 3.12 26.87
C ALA A 80 -2.01 2.66 25.94
N THR A 81 -0.92 3.43 25.83
CA THR A 81 0.22 3.13 24.96
C THR A 81 0.77 1.69 25.11
N PRO A 82 0.88 1.10 26.32
CA PRO A 82 1.28 -0.30 26.45
C PRO A 82 0.32 -1.29 25.77
N ALA A 83 -1.00 -1.07 25.91
CA ALA A 83 -2.02 -1.90 25.26
C ALA A 83 -1.96 -1.76 23.73
N ILE A 84 -1.77 -0.53 23.23
CA ILE A 84 -1.59 -0.27 21.78
C ILE A 84 -0.40 -1.07 21.25
N ARG A 85 0.77 -0.97 21.90
CA ARG A 85 1.98 -1.68 21.47
C ARG A 85 1.80 -3.19 21.47
N HIS A 86 1.10 -3.73 22.48
CA HIS A 86 0.82 -5.16 22.56
C HIS A 86 -0.05 -5.62 21.39
N ILE A 87 -1.21 -4.99 21.17
CA ILE A 87 -2.13 -5.35 20.10
C ILE A 87 -1.45 -5.21 18.72
N VAL A 88 -0.70 -4.14 18.51
CA VAL A 88 0.04 -3.92 17.26
C VAL A 88 1.11 -4.98 17.04
N SER A 89 1.81 -5.41 18.10
CA SER A 89 2.76 -6.52 18.05
C SER A 89 2.07 -7.85 17.73
N ASP A 90 0.89 -8.11 18.29
CA ASP A 90 0.13 -9.32 17.97
C ASP A 90 -0.28 -9.37 16.49
N ILE A 91 -0.61 -8.21 15.90
CA ILE A 91 -1.04 -8.11 14.50
C ILE A 91 0.15 -8.17 13.53
N PHE A 92 1.18 -7.36 13.75
CA PHE A 92 2.28 -7.14 12.79
C PHE A 92 3.59 -7.86 13.16
N GLY A 93 3.60 -8.57 14.29
CA GLY A 93 4.79 -9.17 14.86
C GLY A 93 5.71 -8.15 15.51
N THR A 94 6.72 -8.64 16.20
CA THR A 94 7.74 -7.80 16.83
C THR A 94 9.08 -8.51 16.88
N ASN A 95 10.16 -7.73 16.87
CA ASN A 95 11.48 -8.24 17.22
C ASN A 95 11.57 -8.30 18.74
N VAL A 96 11.73 -9.50 19.28
CA VAL A 96 11.90 -9.73 20.72
C VAL A 96 13.36 -9.55 21.11
N ASP A 97 14.28 -9.95 20.22
CA ASP A 97 15.72 -9.71 20.29
C ASP A 97 16.29 -9.64 18.86
N SER A 98 17.55 -9.24 18.72
CA SER A 98 18.31 -9.13 17.46
C SER A 98 18.23 -10.35 16.53
N MET A 99 17.92 -11.54 17.06
CA MET A 99 17.79 -12.78 16.30
C MET A 99 16.40 -13.43 16.37
N LEU A 100 15.46 -12.91 17.17
CA LEU A 100 14.16 -13.54 17.38
C LEU A 100 13.02 -12.61 16.96
N TYR A 101 12.39 -12.96 15.84
CA TYR A 101 11.15 -12.34 15.39
C TYR A 101 9.96 -13.17 15.88
N GLN A 102 9.06 -12.54 16.63
CA GLN A 102 7.78 -13.12 17.01
C GLN A 102 6.75 -12.81 15.91
N LYS A 103 6.27 -13.87 15.24
CA LYS A 103 5.27 -13.78 14.17
C LYS A 103 3.97 -13.14 14.68
N GLY A 104 3.44 -12.18 13.94
CA GLY A 104 2.11 -11.61 14.12
C GLY A 104 1.04 -12.32 13.29
N LEU A 105 -0.20 -11.86 13.39
CA LEU A 105 -1.31 -12.32 12.53
C LEU A 105 -1.00 -12.14 11.04
N ILE A 106 -0.32 -11.05 10.67
CA ILE A 106 0.08 -10.78 9.28
C ILE A 106 0.98 -11.89 8.70
N ASP A 107 1.69 -12.65 9.54
CA ASP A 107 2.57 -13.73 9.08
C ASP A 107 1.84 -15.08 8.89
N SER A 108 0.51 -15.09 8.96
CA SER A 108 -0.28 -16.31 8.77
C SER A 108 -0.16 -16.84 7.34
N GLU A 109 0.10 -18.14 7.22
CA GLU A 109 0.31 -18.84 5.94
C GLU A 109 -1.01 -19.28 5.30
N THR A 110 -2.11 -19.23 6.06
CA THR A 110 -3.47 -19.47 5.55
C THR A 110 -4.50 -18.57 6.22
N THR A 111 -5.65 -18.38 5.57
CA THR A 111 -6.80 -17.69 6.15
C THR A 111 -7.34 -18.40 7.39
N SER A 112 -7.33 -19.74 7.40
CA SER A 112 -7.75 -20.55 8.56
C SER A 112 -6.81 -20.37 9.75
N GLU A 113 -5.50 -20.30 9.53
CA GLU A 113 -4.52 -20.00 10.58
C GLU A 113 -4.77 -18.61 11.15
N PHE A 114 -4.95 -17.61 10.27
CA PHE A 114 -5.27 -16.23 10.67
C PHE A 114 -6.52 -16.19 11.56
N ASP A 115 -7.62 -16.80 11.11
CA ASP A 115 -8.88 -16.81 11.85
C ASP A 115 -8.74 -17.55 13.19
N SER A 116 -7.94 -18.63 13.26
CA SER A 116 -7.67 -19.32 14.53
C SER A 116 -6.92 -18.45 15.50
N ARG A 117 -5.80 -17.85 15.08
CA ARG A 117 -4.98 -16.98 15.93
C ARG A 117 -5.75 -15.74 16.37
N LEU A 118 -6.58 -15.16 15.48
CA LEU A 118 -7.44 -14.03 15.82
C LEU A 118 -8.51 -14.40 16.87
N ARG A 119 -9.05 -15.64 16.84
CA ARG A 119 -9.96 -16.11 17.90
C ARG A 119 -9.25 -16.24 19.25
N ASP A 120 -8.04 -16.78 19.26
CA ASP A 120 -7.27 -16.98 20.50
C ASP A 120 -6.91 -15.66 21.19
N LEU A 121 -6.74 -14.58 20.42
CA LEU A 121 -6.45 -13.23 20.93
C LEU A 121 -7.67 -12.53 21.55
N LYS A 122 -8.89 -13.05 21.37
CA LYS A 122 -10.13 -12.37 21.79
C LYS A 122 -10.11 -11.96 23.26
N THR A 123 -9.86 -12.92 24.15
CA THR A 123 -9.88 -12.67 25.60
C THR A 123 -8.87 -11.62 26.01
N THR A 124 -7.65 -11.72 25.47
CA THR A 124 -6.55 -10.79 25.76
C THR A 124 -6.88 -9.38 25.28
N TRP A 125 -7.34 -9.24 24.03
CA TRP A 125 -7.67 -7.95 23.45
C TRP A 125 -8.87 -7.30 24.10
N ASP A 126 -9.91 -8.07 24.44
CA ASP A 126 -11.08 -7.54 25.16
C ASP A 126 -10.72 -7.05 26.58
N HIS A 127 -9.73 -7.66 27.22
CA HIS A 127 -9.22 -7.18 28.50
C HIS A 127 -8.41 -5.88 28.36
N LEU A 128 -7.59 -5.78 27.31
CA LEU A 128 -6.72 -4.62 27.08
C LEU A 128 -7.49 -3.40 26.55
N VAL A 129 -8.32 -3.63 25.52
CA VAL A 129 -9.10 -2.62 24.82
C VAL A 129 -10.47 -3.23 24.50
N PRO A 130 -11.46 -3.09 25.40
CA PRO A 130 -12.79 -3.62 25.19
C PRO A 130 -13.36 -3.23 23.83
N THR A 131 -14.03 -4.17 23.16
CA THR A 131 -14.67 -4.01 21.83
C THR A 131 -13.71 -3.92 20.63
N PHE A 132 -12.39 -3.79 20.84
CA PHE A 132 -11.44 -3.73 19.72
C PHE A 132 -11.43 -5.01 18.90
N HIS A 133 -11.49 -6.17 19.55
CA HIS A 133 -11.53 -7.46 18.85
C HIS A 133 -12.72 -7.54 17.88
N ALA A 134 -13.93 -7.24 18.38
CA ALA A 134 -15.14 -7.23 17.55
C ALA A 134 -15.02 -6.24 16.39
N TRP A 135 -14.49 -5.03 16.64
CA TRP A 135 -14.25 -4.05 15.58
C TRP A 135 -13.26 -4.58 14.53
N PHE A 136 -12.15 -5.19 14.95
CA PHE A 136 -11.13 -5.72 14.05
C PHE A 136 -11.69 -6.85 13.17
N VAL A 137 -12.46 -7.76 13.76
CA VAL A 137 -13.16 -8.83 13.03
C VAL A 137 -14.08 -8.24 11.96
N SER A 138 -14.90 -7.24 12.30
CA SER A 138 -15.87 -6.68 11.37
C SER A 138 -15.29 -5.76 10.29
N ASN A 139 -14.15 -5.10 10.53
CA ASN A 139 -13.67 -4.03 9.67
C ASN A 139 -12.35 -4.35 8.95
N GLU A 140 -11.52 -5.22 9.51
CA GLU A 140 -10.14 -5.41 9.06
C GLU A 140 -9.79 -6.87 8.75
N SER A 141 -10.40 -7.85 9.40
CA SER A 141 -10.12 -9.29 9.20
C SER A 141 -10.09 -9.70 7.72
N GLU A 142 -11.14 -9.40 6.96
CA GLU A 142 -11.21 -9.76 5.54
C GLU A 142 -10.16 -9.03 4.70
N LYS A 143 -9.83 -7.78 5.04
CA LYS A 143 -8.77 -7.01 4.35
C LYS A 143 -7.42 -7.65 4.59
N PHE A 144 -7.15 -8.12 5.80
CA PHE A 144 -5.90 -8.82 6.11
C PHE A 144 -5.78 -10.10 5.30
N LYS A 145 -6.82 -10.94 5.34
CA LYS A 145 -6.86 -12.22 4.62
C LYS A 145 -6.74 -12.07 3.11
N SER A 146 -7.28 -10.99 2.54
CA SER A 146 -7.31 -10.76 1.10
C SER A 146 -6.08 -10.03 0.55
N HIS A 147 -5.36 -9.25 1.39
CA HIS A 147 -4.38 -8.28 0.88
C HIS A 147 -3.05 -8.19 1.63
N LEU A 148 -2.94 -8.76 2.84
CA LEU A 148 -1.80 -8.49 3.74
C LEU A 148 -1.11 -9.73 4.27
N ILE A 149 -1.83 -10.83 4.50
CA ILE A 149 -1.21 -12.00 5.13
C ILE A 149 -0.13 -12.60 4.22
N LYS A 150 0.82 -13.32 4.83
CA LYS A 150 1.93 -13.98 4.13
C LYS A 150 1.47 -14.81 2.93
N ALA A 151 0.35 -15.52 3.05
CA ALA A 151 -0.22 -16.29 1.94
C ALA A 151 -0.44 -15.44 0.66
N VAL A 152 -0.85 -14.18 0.82
CA VAL A 152 -1.13 -13.25 -0.28
C VAL A 152 0.17 -12.67 -0.83
N THR A 153 1.12 -12.31 0.04
CA THR A 153 2.41 -11.79 -0.41
C THR A 153 3.23 -12.85 -1.15
N ASP A 154 3.12 -14.12 -0.75
CA ASP A 154 3.74 -15.24 -1.43
C ASP A 154 3.14 -15.46 -2.83
N GLN A 155 1.82 -15.30 -2.99
CA GLN A 155 1.17 -15.33 -4.32
C GLN A 155 1.68 -14.19 -5.22
N ALA A 156 1.97 -13.03 -4.63
CA ALA A 156 2.60 -11.90 -5.32
C ALA A 156 4.13 -12.03 -5.46
N GLN A 157 4.73 -13.14 -5.03
CA GLN A 157 6.17 -13.42 -5.09
C GLN A 157 7.02 -12.36 -4.38
N LEU A 158 6.54 -11.84 -3.25
CA LEU A 158 7.28 -10.89 -2.43
C LEU A 158 8.06 -11.58 -1.32
N ASP A 159 9.32 -11.15 -1.15
CA ASP A 159 10.13 -11.48 0.02
C ASP A 159 9.70 -10.59 1.21
N GLY A 160 8.53 -10.90 1.77
CA GLY A 160 7.93 -10.22 2.93
C GLY A 160 6.73 -9.33 2.61
N HIS A 161 6.32 -8.53 3.60
CA HIS A 161 5.11 -7.71 3.50
C HIS A 161 5.31 -6.47 2.63
N PHE A 162 4.31 -6.15 1.80
CA PHE A 162 4.35 -4.97 0.95
C PHE A 162 4.39 -3.68 1.79
N SER A 163 5.35 -2.81 1.48
CA SER A 163 5.46 -1.46 2.05
C SER A 163 5.84 -0.45 0.96
N ASN A 164 5.35 0.78 1.08
CA ASN A 164 5.52 1.81 0.05
C ASN A 164 6.68 2.78 0.33
N ASN A 165 7.65 2.43 1.19
CA ASN A 165 8.76 3.32 1.61
C ASN A 165 9.51 3.99 0.43
N ARG A 166 9.68 3.29 -0.70
CA ARG A 166 10.32 3.85 -1.92
C ARG A 166 9.46 4.92 -2.60
N VAL A 167 8.15 4.74 -2.59
CA VAL A 167 7.18 5.70 -3.15
C VAL A 167 7.07 6.90 -2.24
N GLU A 168 7.01 6.70 -0.92
CA GLU A 168 7.03 7.80 0.06
C GLU A 168 8.31 8.63 -0.03
N SER A 169 9.46 7.99 -0.27
CA SER A 169 10.70 8.71 -0.53
C SER A 169 10.60 9.58 -1.80
N THR A 170 9.98 9.07 -2.86
CA THR A 170 9.73 9.84 -4.09
C THR A 170 8.77 11.00 -3.83
N ASN A 171 7.70 10.76 -3.07
CA ASN A 171 6.75 11.78 -2.64
C ASN A 171 7.44 12.87 -1.81
N ASN A 172 8.30 12.48 -0.86
CA ASN A 172 9.09 13.40 -0.04
C ASN A 172 10.04 14.24 -0.89
N ASN A 173 10.72 13.63 -1.87
CA ASN A 173 11.57 14.37 -2.81
C ASN A 173 10.75 15.39 -3.60
N VAL A 174 9.59 15.01 -4.12
CA VAL A 174 8.71 15.92 -4.85
C VAL A 174 8.23 17.06 -3.95
N LYS A 175 7.77 16.77 -2.73
CA LYS A 175 7.37 17.77 -1.72
C LYS A 175 8.51 18.72 -1.36
N ASP A 176 9.73 18.21 -1.27
CA ASP A 176 10.92 19.03 -1.03
C ASP A 176 11.22 19.93 -2.24
N TRP A 177 11.05 19.43 -3.47
CA TRP A 177 11.26 20.22 -4.70
C TRP A 177 10.24 21.34 -4.89
N VAL A 178 8.96 21.06 -4.58
CA VAL A 178 7.89 22.04 -4.76
C VAL A 178 7.64 22.92 -3.53
N GLY A 179 8.41 22.70 -2.46
CA GLY A 179 8.29 23.36 -1.17
C GLY A 179 7.24 22.72 -0.28
N ARG A 180 7.59 22.48 0.99
CA ARG A 180 6.69 21.87 2.00
C ARG A 180 5.47 22.72 2.37
N SER A 181 5.29 23.88 1.76
CA SER A 181 4.21 24.83 2.04
C SER A 181 3.10 24.74 1.00
N GLY A 182 1.91 24.28 1.43
CA GLY A 182 0.56 24.58 0.92
C GLY A 182 0.30 24.51 -0.60
N LYS A 183 -0.70 23.69 -1.01
CA LYS A 183 -1.35 23.63 -2.34
C LYS A 183 -0.49 24.19 -3.49
N VAL A 184 0.47 23.40 -3.95
CA VAL A 184 1.24 23.73 -5.15
C VAL A 184 0.31 23.65 -6.36
N THR A 185 0.27 24.70 -7.16
CA THR A 185 -0.53 24.72 -8.38
C THR A 185 0.15 23.88 -9.48
N LEU A 186 -0.63 23.21 -10.34
CA LEU A 186 -0.11 22.44 -11.48
C LEU A 186 0.95 23.18 -12.32
N PRO A 187 0.81 24.49 -12.63
CA PRO A 187 1.84 25.23 -13.35
C PRO A 187 3.18 25.37 -12.60
N VAL A 188 3.13 25.54 -11.27
CA VAL A 188 4.33 25.61 -10.43
C VAL A 188 4.98 24.22 -10.32
N PHE A 189 4.15 23.19 -10.18
CA PHE A 189 4.58 21.79 -10.19
C PHE A 189 5.30 21.43 -11.50
N ASN A 190 4.68 21.69 -12.67
CA ASN A 190 5.26 21.37 -13.98
C ASN A 190 6.60 22.06 -14.18
N ARG A 191 6.70 23.35 -13.87
CA ARG A 191 7.95 24.10 -13.97
C ARG A 191 9.06 23.49 -13.11
N LYS A 192 8.72 23.08 -11.88
CA LYS A 192 9.68 22.44 -10.97
C LYS A 192 10.11 21.07 -11.46
N VAL A 193 9.18 20.26 -11.94
CA VAL A 193 9.50 18.96 -12.56
C VAL A 193 10.42 19.15 -13.77
N GLU A 194 10.14 20.11 -14.64
CA GLU A 194 11.00 20.47 -15.77
C GLU A 194 12.40 20.90 -15.30
N GLU A 195 12.50 21.79 -14.31
CA GLU A 195 13.78 22.25 -13.73
C GLU A 195 14.62 21.12 -13.13
N TYR A 196 13.99 20.17 -12.43
CA TYR A 196 14.69 19.08 -11.72
C TYR A 196 14.91 17.82 -12.56
N MET A 197 14.09 17.57 -13.60
CA MET A 197 14.18 16.34 -14.40
C MET A 197 14.84 16.52 -15.78
N LEU A 198 14.90 17.75 -16.33
CA LEU A 198 15.47 18.00 -17.66
C LEU A 198 17.00 18.14 -17.76
N PRO A 199 17.84 18.34 -16.72
CA PRO A 199 19.29 18.43 -16.94
C PRO A 199 19.95 17.12 -17.38
N VAL A 200 19.21 16.00 -17.44
CA VAL A 200 19.79 14.66 -17.70
C VAL A 200 19.69 14.21 -19.17
N SER A 201 19.00 14.93 -20.07
CA SER A 201 18.81 14.44 -21.45
C SER A 201 19.28 15.42 -22.53
N ASN A 202 20.60 15.50 -22.74
CA ASN A 202 21.15 15.84 -24.05
C ASN A 202 21.25 14.60 -24.97
N ARG A 203 20.23 13.75 -24.94
CA ARG A 203 19.99 12.69 -25.93
C ARG A 203 18.50 12.71 -26.27
N SER A 204 18.22 13.02 -27.53
CA SER A 204 16.98 12.83 -28.28
C SER A 204 15.77 12.39 -27.46
N LEU A 205 14.81 13.30 -27.35
CA LEU A 205 13.40 13.05 -27.02
C LEU A 205 12.87 11.79 -27.74
N ARG A 206 12.96 10.67 -27.04
CA ARG A 206 12.11 9.50 -27.20
C ARG A 206 11.63 9.21 -25.79
N TRP A 207 10.33 9.27 -25.59
CA TRP A 207 9.66 8.67 -24.43
C TRP A 207 10.08 7.19 -24.38
N GLN A 208 11.16 6.91 -23.65
CA GLN A 208 11.71 5.56 -23.49
C GLN A 208 10.87 4.84 -22.43
N PHE A 209 9.74 4.29 -22.86
CA PHE A 209 9.29 3.02 -22.31
C PHE A 209 10.25 1.95 -22.86
N MET A 210 11.20 1.52 -22.04
CA MET A 210 11.94 0.27 -22.30
C MET A 210 11.27 -0.86 -21.51
N PRO A 211 11.02 -2.01 -22.14
CA PRO A 211 10.48 -3.18 -21.47
C PRO A 211 11.58 -3.74 -20.56
N MET A 212 11.25 -3.97 -19.30
CA MET A 212 11.99 -4.92 -18.48
C MET A 212 11.00 -5.96 -17.99
N ASP A 213 11.34 -7.21 -18.30
CA ASP A 213 10.59 -8.40 -17.99
C ASP A 213 10.32 -8.49 -16.48
N HIS A 214 9.04 -8.72 -16.16
CA HIS A 214 8.48 -9.09 -14.85
C HIS A 214 8.53 -8.01 -13.74
N MET A 215 7.33 -7.72 -13.19
CA MET A 215 6.98 -6.68 -12.21
C MET A 215 7.02 -5.22 -12.70
N ILE A 216 5.88 -4.74 -13.19
CA ILE A 216 5.63 -3.29 -13.30
C ILE A 216 5.31 -2.76 -11.90
N TRP A 217 6.31 -2.12 -11.29
CA TRP A 217 6.10 -1.26 -10.13
C TRP A 217 5.34 -0.01 -10.59
N LEU A 218 4.08 0.11 -10.19
CA LEU A 218 3.31 1.36 -10.34
C LEU A 218 3.59 2.26 -9.13
N PRO A 219 4.38 3.34 -9.24
CA PRO A 219 4.43 4.34 -8.19
C PRO A 219 3.13 5.16 -8.25
N HIS A 220 2.20 4.88 -7.34
CA HIS A 220 1.01 5.70 -7.16
C HIS A 220 1.37 7.03 -6.46
N ILE A 221 1.22 8.12 -7.22
CA ILE A 221 0.22 9.18 -7.01
C ILE A 221 0.38 10.10 -5.80
N LEU A 222 0.73 11.34 -6.13
CA LEU A 222 0.77 12.51 -5.26
C LEU A 222 -0.65 13.03 -4.93
N ILE A 223 -0.85 13.36 -3.65
CA ILE A 223 -1.78 14.40 -3.19
C ILE A 223 -1.01 15.70 -3.02
#